data_AF-A0A0F9IJM5-F1
#
_entry.id   AF-A0A0F9IJM5-F1
#
_cell.length_a   1.000
_cell.length_b   1.000
_cell.length_c   1.000
_cell.angle_alpha   90.00
_cell.angle_beta   90.00
_cell.angle_gamma   90.00
#
_symmetry.space_group_name_H-M   'P 1'
#
loop_
_entity.id
_entity.type
_entity.pdbx_description
1 polymer ?
#
loop_
_entity_poly.entity_id
_entity_poly.type
_entity_poly.pdbx_seq_one_letter_code
_entity_poly.pdbx_strand_id
1 'polypeptide(L)'
;PKGCVSIMDEAKGESDDVDSHSKTGALKLHHSEIDENGIFIKKDEYIDTSDEPDHDGLCRLEQDFFLTAITENLDVSEHMRDAVNSLRIVLAADESFRTGKTVSL
;
A
#
# COMPACT_ATOMS: atom_id res chain seq x y z
N PRO A 1 -21.53 -2.85 6.51
CA PRO A 1 -20.27 -3.37 5.94
C PRO A 1 -20.36 -4.89 5.77
N LYS A 2 -19.64 -5.49 4.80
CA LYS A 2 -19.62 -6.96 4.58
C LYS A 2 -18.57 -7.70 5.43
N GLY A 3 -17.83 -6.96 6.26
CA GLY A 3 -16.64 -7.45 6.91
C GLY A 3 -15.59 -6.35 7.11
N CYS A 4 -14.38 -6.77 7.47
CA CYS A 4 -13.16 -5.97 7.46
C CYS A 4 -11.98 -6.79 6.94
N VAL A 5 -10.87 -6.13 6.62
CA VAL A 5 -9.62 -6.77 6.20
C VAL A 5 -8.50 -6.34 7.14
N SER A 6 -7.60 -7.28 7.44
CA SER A 6 -6.38 -7.04 8.19
C SER A 6 -5.18 -7.46 7.34
N ILE A 7 -4.12 -6.65 7.37
CA ILE A 7 -2.81 -7.04 6.84
C ILE A 7 -2.12 -7.85 7.94
N MET A 8 -1.64 -9.04 7.60
CA MET A 8 -0.95 -9.95 8.49
C MET A 8 0.53 -9.99 8.14
N ASP A 9 1.39 -9.72 9.12
CA ASP A 9 2.86 -9.71 8.98
C ASP A 9 3.47 -11.13 9.00
N GLU A 10 2.77 -12.12 8.47
CA GLU A 10 3.34 -13.45 8.29
C GLU A 10 4.44 -13.35 7.21
N ALA A 11 5.71 -13.27 7.67
CA ALA A 11 6.96 -13.18 6.90
C ALA A 11 7.55 -11.78 6.59
N LYS A 12 7.58 -10.85 7.55
CA LYS A 12 8.54 -9.73 7.47
C LYS A 12 9.92 -10.13 8.00
N GLY A 13 10.95 -9.91 7.19
CA GLY A 13 12.35 -9.96 7.60
C GLY A 13 12.71 -8.83 8.57
N GLU A 14 14.01 -8.64 8.81
CA GLU A 14 14.49 -7.54 9.65
C GLU A 14 14.02 -6.18 9.11
N SER A 15 13.82 -5.21 9.99
CA SER A 15 13.27 -3.89 9.64
C SER A 15 14.14 -3.07 8.66
N ASP A 16 15.35 -3.52 8.35
CA ASP A 16 16.27 -2.89 7.40
C ASP A 16 16.37 -3.64 6.05
N ASP A 17 15.63 -4.75 5.88
CA ASP A 17 15.58 -5.51 4.64
C ASP A 17 14.63 -4.86 3.63
N VAL A 18 15.21 -4.32 2.55
CA VAL A 18 14.53 -3.60 1.48
C VAL A 18 13.43 -4.44 0.82
N ASP A 19 13.64 -5.75 0.67
CA ASP A 19 12.68 -6.65 0.03
C ASP A 19 11.46 -6.94 0.92
N SER A 20 11.63 -6.85 2.24
CA SER A 20 10.55 -7.07 3.20
C SER A 20 9.58 -5.88 3.28
N HIS A 21 10.04 -4.67 2.95
CA HIS A 21 9.22 -3.45 2.97
C HIS A 21 8.27 -3.34 1.78
N SER A 22 8.56 -4.03 0.68
CA SER A 22 7.72 -3.98 -0.53
C SER A 22 6.57 -4.97 -0.51
N LYS A 23 6.53 -5.89 0.47
CA LYS A 23 5.57 -7.00 0.52
C LYS A 23 4.48 -6.79 1.56
N THR A 24 3.25 -7.16 1.19
CA THR A 24 2.05 -7.07 2.03
C THR A 24 1.99 -8.18 3.07
N GLY A 25 2.65 -9.32 2.83
CA GLY A 25 2.61 -10.50 3.70
C GLY A 25 1.41 -11.38 3.35
N ALA A 26 0.30 -11.23 4.08
CA ALA A 26 -0.98 -11.85 3.74
C ALA A 26 -2.16 -10.96 4.12
N LEU A 27 -3.29 -11.08 3.43
CA LEU A 27 -4.53 -10.40 3.83
C LEU A 27 -5.47 -11.38 4.51
N LYS A 28 -5.96 -11.00 5.68
CA LYS A 28 -6.99 -11.73 6.40
C LYS A 28 -8.33 -11.02 6.26
N LEU A 29 -9.27 -11.67 5.58
CA LEU A 29 -10.61 -11.19 5.36
C LEU A 29 -11.56 -11.71 6.45
N HIS A 30 -12.13 -10.80 7.22
CA HIS A 30 -13.14 -11.08 8.24
C HIS A 30 -14.54 -10.91 7.66
N HIS A 31 -15.37 -11.95 7.73
CA HIS A 31 -16.76 -11.89 7.28
C HIS A 31 -17.69 -11.43 8.41
N SER A 32 -18.67 -10.56 8.09
CA SER A 32 -19.61 -10.02 9.09
C SER A 32 -20.95 -10.77 9.18
N GLU A 33 -21.16 -11.82 8.38
CA GLU A 33 -22.43 -12.55 8.37
C GLU A 33 -22.58 -13.41 9.64
N ILE A 34 -23.72 -13.31 10.31
CA ILE A 34 -24.06 -14.04 11.54
C ILE A 34 -25.39 -14.79 11.37
N ASP A 35 -25.55 -15.89 12.10
CA ASP A 35 -26.79 -16.66 12.15
C ASP A 35 -27.80 -16.06 13.14
N GLU A 36 -28.96 -16.72 13.26
CA GLU A 36 -30.03 -16.37 14.19
C GLU A 36 -29.63 -16.46 15.67
N ASN A 37 -28.53 -17.14 16.00
CA ASN A 37 -27.96 -17.22 17.34
C ASN A 37 -26.85 -16.17 17.59
N GLY A 38 -26.57 -15.32 16.61
CA GLY A 38 -25.51 -14.31 16.68
C GLY A 38 -24.10 -14.86 16.45
N ILE A 39 -23.97 -16.04 15.85
CA ILE A 39 -22.69 -16.71 15.58
C ILE A 39 -22.27 -16.47 14.13
N PHE A 40 -20.98 -16.16 13.91
CA PHE A 40 -20.45 -15.98 12.56
C PHE A 40 -20.64 -17.23 11.70
N ILE A 41 -21.24 -17.05 10.52
CA ILE A 41 -21.52 -18.17 9.60
C ILE A 41 -20.35 -18.48 8.66
N LYS A 42 -19.41 -17.55 8.52
CA LYS A 42 -18.20 -17.70 7.70
C LYS A 42 -16.97 -17.49 8.56
N LYS A 43 -15.98 -18.36 8.36
CA LYS A 43 -14.65 -18.20 8.95
C LYS A 43 -13.88 -17.13 8.18
N ASP A 44 -12.86 -16.60 8.83
CA ASP A 44 -11.90 -15.73 8.17
C ASP A 44 -11.21 -16.46 6.99
N GLU A 45 -10.96 -15.71 5.93
CA GLU A 45 -10.24 -16.17 4.74
C GLU A 45 -8.85 -15.54 4.70
N TYR A 46 -7.85 -16.32 4.28
CA TYR A 46 -6.49 -15.83 4.04
C TYR A 46 -6.30 -15.70 2.53
N ILE A 47 -5.99 -14.49 2.09
CA ILE A 47 -5.66 -14.17 0.71
C ILE A 47 -4.14 -14.15 0.62
N ASP A 48 -3.62 -15.04 -0.22
CA ASP A 48 -2.19 -15.15 -0.52
C ASP A 48 -1.75 -13.95 -1.37
N THR A 49 -0.62 -13.33 -0.98
CA THR A 49 0.04 -12.26 -1.74
C THR A 49 1.51 -12.62 -2.02
N SER A 50 1.86 -13.91 -1.98
CA SER A 50 3.23 -14.38 -2.18
C SER A 50 3.75 -14.19 -3.61
N ASP A 51 2.88 -13.88 -4.57
CA ASP A 51 3.21 -13.56 -5.96
C ASP A 51 3.55 -12.07 -6.18
N GLU A 52 3.54 -11.26 -5.11
CA GLU A 52 4.02 -9.88 -5.16
C GLU A 52 5.50 -9.82 -5.61
N PRO A 53 5.85 -8.89 -6.51
CA PRO A 53 7.24 -8.69 -6.92
C PRO A 53 8.11 -8.29 -5.73
N ASP A 54 9.39 -8.67 -5.79
CA ASP A 54 10.42 -8.09 -4.93
C ASP A 54 10.71 -6.63 -5.33
N HIS A 55 11.62 -5.98 -4.61
CA HIS A 55 11.94 -4.58 -4.86
C HIS A 55 12.48 -4.37 -6.28
N ASP A 56 13.36 -5.24 -6.75
CA ASP A 56 13.90 -5.18 -8.12
C ASP A 56 12.81 -5.39 -9.18
N GLY A 57 11.86 -6.29 -8.94
CA GLY A 57 10.69 -6.52 -9.78
C GLY A 57 9.80 -5.29 -9.88
N LEU A 58 9.57 -4.57 -8.77
CA LEU A 58 8.85 -3.30 -8.77
C LEU A 58 9.59 -2.23 -9.59
N CYS A 59 10.90 -2.06 -9.35
CA CYS A 59 11.72 -1.12 -10.13
C CYS A 59 11.70 -1.45 -11.63
N ARG A 60 11.62 -2.72 -11.99
CA ARG A 60 11.50 -3.13 -13.40
C ARG A 60 10.16 -2.72 -13.99
N LEU A 61 9.05 -2.96 -13.28
CA LEU A 61 7.71 -2.57 -13.73
C LEU A 61 7.60 -1.05 -13.91
N GLU A 62 8.19 -0.27 -13.01
CA GLU A 62 8.26 1.20 -13.12
C GLU A 62 9.02 1.65 -14.37
N GLN A 63 10.17 1.03 -14.66
CA GLN A 63 10.96 1.33 -15.85
C GLN A 63 10.25 0.95 -17.15
N ASP A 64 9.59 -0.21 -17.19
CA ASP A 64 8.83 -0.66 -18.35
C ASP A 64 7.63 0.29 -18.62
N PHE A 65 6.94 0.75 -17.56
CA PHE A 65 5.90 1.76 -17.68
C PHE A 65 6.45 3.11 -18.17
N PHE A 66 7.59 3.56 -17.63
CA PHE A 66 8.22 4.81 -18.04
C PHE A 66 8.63 4.79 -19.51
N LEU A 67 9.22 3.69 -19.98
CA LEU A 67 9.52 3.50 -21.40
C LEU A 67 8.26 3.58 -22.25
N THR A 68 7.20 2.88 -21.85
CA THR A 68 5.90 2.90 -22.55
C THR A 68 5.34 4.32 -22.63
N ALA A 69 5.38 5.08 -21.52
CA ALA A 69 4.91 6.45 -21.48
C ALA A 69 5.65 7.36 -22.47
N ILE A 70 6.97 7.16 -22.63
CA ILE A 70 7.79 7.89 -23.61
C ILE A 70 7.43 7.47 -25.04
N THR A 71 7.40 6.16 -25.32
CA THR A 71 7.23 5.65 -26.69
C THR A 71 5.83 5.86 -27.24
N GLU A 72 4.83 5.82 -26.36
CA GLU A 72 3.41 5.97 -26.71
C GLU A 72 2.86 7.36 -26.42
N ASN A 73 3.68 8.26 -25.85
CA ASN A 73 3.30 9.62 -25.46
C ASN A 73 2.05 9.62 -24.56
N LEU A 74 2.09 8.81 -23.50
CA LEU A 74 1.01 8.72 -22.51
C LEU A 74 0.93 9.99 -21.67
N ASP A 75 -0.29 10.36 -21.27
CA ASP A 75 -0.48 11.45 -20.32
C ASP A 75 -0.13 11.00 -18.90
N VAL A 76 0.94 11.56 -18.36
CA VAL A 76 1.45 11.30 -17.00
C VAL A 76 1.15 12.45 -16.04
N SER A 77 0.19 13.32 -16.36
CA SER A 77 -0.17 14.49 -15.52
C SER A 77 -0.63 14.10 -14.11
N GLU A 78 -1.23 12.92 -13.93
CA GLU A 78 -1.58 12.40 -12.60
C GLU A 78 -0.34 12.03 -11.79
N HIS A 79 0.58 11.24 -12.36
CA HIS A 79 1.86 10.90 -11.73
C HIS A 79 2.63 12.16 -11.29
N MET A 80 2.66 13.20 -12.13
CA MET A 80 3.32 14.46 -11.79
C MET A 80 2.63 15.23 -10.66
N ARG A 81 1.29 15.21 -10.61
CA ARG A 81 0.53 15.80 -9.49
C ARG A 81 0.80 15.06 -8.20
N ASP A 82 0.89 13.73 -8.24
CA ASP A 82 1.16 12.91 -7.07
C ASP A 82 2.58 13.14 -6.52
N ALA A 83 3.58 13.30 -7.39
CA ALA A 83 4.93 13.69 -6.98
C ALA A 83 4.94 15.03 -6.23
N VAL A 84 4.22 16.04 -6.74
CA VAL A 84 4.10 17.35 -6.06
C VAL A 84 3.33 17.24 -4.75
N ASN A 85 2.25 16.45 -4.70
CA ASN A 85 1.48 16.22 -3.48
C ASN A 85 2.30 15.52 -2.40
N SER A 86 3.12 14.53 -2.78
CA SER A 86 4.07 13.87 -1.87
C SER A 86 5.05 14.89 -1.27
N LEU A 87 5.62 15.78 -2.09
CA LEU A 87 6.51 16.84 -1.60
C LEU A 87 5.79 17.80 -0.66
N ARG A 88 4.54 18.18 -0.94
CA ARG A 88 3.73 19.04 -0.04
C ARG A 88 3.57 18.40 1.34
N ILE A 89 3.33 17.09 1.40
CA ILE A 89 3.21 16.34 2.66
C ILE A 89 4.54 16.33 3.42
N VAL A 90 5.66 16.05 2.74
CA VAL A 90 6.99 16.05 3.38
C VAL A 90 7.35 17.42 3.95
N LEU A 91 7.07 18.49 3.21
CA LEU A 91 7.31 19.86 3.69
C LEU A 91 6.41 20.22 4.87
N ALA A 92 5.13 19.83 4.85
CA ALA A 92 4.22 20.03 5.98
C ALA A 92 4.66 19.24 7.22
N ALA A 93 5.21 18.04 7.05
CA ALA A 93 5.76 17.25 8.15
C ALA A 93 7.01 17.90 8.76
N ASP A 94 7.92 18.43 7.94
CA ASP A 94 9.09 19.19 8.40
C ASP A 94 8.70 20.48 9.15
N GLU A 95 7.71 21.23 8.63
CA GLU A 95 7.17 22.39 9.32
C GLU A 95 6.52 22.02 10.66
N SER A 96 5.70 20.96 10.68
CA SER A 96 5.06 20.45 11.89
C SER A 96 6.10 20.07 12.95
N PHE A 97 7.17 19.38 12.55
CA PHE A 97 8.28 19.01 13.44
C PHE A 97 8.96 20.25 14.04
N ARG A 98 9.27 21.26 13.23
CA ARG A 98 9.94 22.48 13.70
C ARG A 98 9.07 23.36 14.59
N THR A 99 7.76 23.37 14.36
CA THR A 99 6.82 24.29 15.02
C THR A 99 6.04 23.65 16.17
N GLY A 100 5.97 22.32 16.21
CA GLY A 100 5.12 21.56 17.13
C GLY A 100 3.62 21.72 16.86
N LYS A 101 3.21 22.11 15.65
CA LYS A 101 1.80 22.40 15.29
C LYS A 101 1.35 21.55 14.11
N THR A 102 0.06 21.19 14.09
CA THR A 102 -0.57 20.57 12.93
C THR A 102 -0.61 21.54 11.74
N VAL A 103 -0.20 21.06 10.56
CA VAL A 103 -0.25 21.80 9.29
C VAL A 103 -1.39 21.23 8.44
N SER A 104 -2.21 22.11 7.84
CA SER A 104 -3.33 21.73 6.95
C SER A 104 -2.93 21.89 5.48
N LEU A 105 -3.29 20.92 4.63
CA LEU A 105 -2.98 20.88 3.19
C LEU A 105 -4.21 21.01 2.28
#